data_AF-A0A383ENQ8-F1
#
_entry.id   AF-A0A383ENQ8-F1
#
_cell.length_a   1.000
_cell.length_b   1.000
_cell.length_c   1.000
_cell.angle_alpha   90.00
_cell.angle_beta   90.00
_cell.angle_gamma   90.00
#
_symmetry.space_group_name_H-M   'P 1'
#
loop_
_entity.id
_entity.type
_entity.pdbx_description
1 polymer ?
#
loop_
_entity_poly.entity_id
_entity_poly.type
_entity_poly.pdbx_seq_one_letter_code
_entity_poly.pdbx_strand_id
1 'polypeptide(L)'
;MNTIHDLGGMDGFTLKERDQGFPLKEQWERDIWGLALSLWASRSWPSRADIERLPPELYLRMPYYAKWLQSQENSLVNRGLVTREELANPNGPLEIHEKAGIKPAKPEAVVEYFTT
;
A
#
# COMPACT_ATOMS: atom_id res chain seq x y z
N MET A 1 -3.96 -9.27 -14.72
CA MET A 1 -3.13 -9.17 -15.96
C MET A 1 -2.10 -10.28 -15.90
N ASN A 2 -1.55 -10.80 -17.00
CA ASN A 2 -0.56 -11.88 -16.92
C ASN A 2 0.86 -11.29 -16.77
N THR A 3 1.28 -11.00 -15.54
CA THR A 3 2.63 -10.52 -15.22
C THR A 3 3.25 -11.31 -14.05
N ILE A 4 4.43 -10.89 -13.60
CA ILE A 4 5.28 -11.63 -12.64
C ILE A 4 4.66 -11.86 -11.26
N HIS A 5 3.54 -11.22 -10.91
CA HIS A 5 2.88 -11.48 -9.63
C HIS A 5 2.23 -12.87 -9.56
N ASP A 6 1.89 -13.45 -10.71
CA ASP A 6 1.38 -14.81 -10.83
C ASP A 6 2.57 -15.79 -10.95
N LEU A 7 3.18 -16.07 -9.80
CA LEU A 7 4.36 -16.94 -9.72
C LEU A 7 4.01 -18.44 -9.75
N GLY A 8 2.73 -18.79 -9.87
CA GLY A 8 2.27 -20.18 -9.88
C GLY A 8 2.85 -20.96 -11.06
N GLY A 9 3.63 -22.01 -10.77
CA GLY A 9 4.23 -22.86 -11.80
C GLY A 9 5.50 -22.31 -12.45
N MET A 10 6.08 -21.23 -11.92
CA MET A 10 7.37 -20.72 -12.38
C MET A 10 8.56 -21.44 -11.74
N ASP A 11 9.56 -21.76 -12.56
CA ASP A 11 10.84 -22.32 -12.10
C ASP A 11 11.85 -21.22 -11.72
N GLY A 12 12.96 -21.62 -11.08
CA GLY A 12 14.12 -20.74 -10.81
C GLY A 12 14.09 -19.99 -9.48
N PHE A 13 13.06 -20.16 -8.67
CA PHE A 13 12.99 -19.63 -7.30
C PHE A 13 13.55 -20.63 -6.29
N THR A 14 14.25 -20.13 -5.28
CA THR A 14 14.62 -20.91 -4.10
C THR A 14 13.78 -20.46 -2.92
N LEU A 15 13.08 -21.41 -2.28
CA LEU A 15 12.34 -21.13 -1.06
C LEU A 15 13.34 -20.93 0.08
N LYS A 16 13.29 -19.75 0.71
CA LYS A 16 13.99 -19.51 1.97
C LYS A 16 13.20 -20.12 3.12
N GLU A 17 13.87 -20.40 4.23
CA GLU A 17 13.19 -20.75 5.47
C GLU A 17 12.15 -19.68 5.82
N ARG A 18 10.98 -20.14 6.24
CA ARG A 18 9.88 -19.24 6.59
C ARG A 18 10.21 -18.53 7.89
N ASP A 19 10.23 -17.20 7.82
CA ASP A 19 10.30 -16.36 8.99
C ASP A 19 9.07 -16.57 9.90
N GLN A 20 9.32 -16.83 11.18
CA GLN A 20 8.31 -17.03 12.23
C GLN A 20 8.10 -15.78 13.10
N GLY A 21 8.88 -14.72 12.86
CA GLY A 21 8.78 -13.46 13.57
C GLY A 21 7.50 -12.69 13.24
N PHE A 22 7.31 -11.57 13.94
CA PHE A 22 6.21 -10.67 13.68
C PHE A 22 6.32 -10.07 12.26
N PRO A 23 5.23 -10.06 11.44
CA PRO A 23 5.32 -9.65 10.04
C PRO A 23 5.69 -8.17 9.81
N LEU A 24 5.29 -7.28 10.72
CA LEU A 24 5.61 -5.86 10.66
C LEU A 24 6.87 -5.61 11.49
N LYS A 25 8.04 -5.80 10.89
CA LYS A 25 9.34 -5.73 11.54
C LYS A 25 9.71 -4.30 11.91
N GLU A 26 9.59 -3.39 10.95
CA GLU A 26 10.02 -2.01 11.12
C GLU A 26 8.84 -1.07 11.41
N GLN A 27 9.14 0.10 11.99
CA GLN A 27 8.10 1.07 12.35
C GLN A 27 7.31 1.55 11.14
N TRP A 28 8.01 1.85 10.04
CA TRP A 28 7.35 2.30 8.81
C TRP A 28 6.39 1.24 8.25
N GLU A 29 6.66 -0.06 8.42
CA GLU A 29 5.74 -1.11 7.97
C GLU A 29 4.41 -1.05 8.73
N ARG A 30 4.48 -0.76 10.04
CA ARG A 30 3.30 -0.54 10.89
C ARG A 30 2.54 0.72 10.49
N ASP A 31 3.26 1.78 10.15
CA ASP A 31 2.67 3.04 9.69
C ASP A 31 1.95 2.86 8.34
N ILE A 32 2.56 2.14 7.39
CA ILE A 32 1.93 1.81 6.10
C ILE A 32 0.72 0.89 6.28
N TRP A 33 0.80 -0.09 7.18
CA TRP A 33 -0.34 -0.94 7.50
C TRP A 33 -1.50 -0.13 8.10
N GLY A 34 -1.21 0.76 9.06
CA GLY A 34 -2.20 1.66 9.66
C GLY A 34 -2.82 2.62 8.64
N LEU A 35 -1.98 3.27 7.82
CA LEU A 35 -2.41 4.17 6.74
C LEU A 35 -3.40 3.47 5.81
N ALA A 36 -3.01 2.28 5.36
CA ALA A 36 -3.81 1.54 4.44
C ALA A 36 -5.18 1.27 5.10
N LEU A 37 -5.22 0.79 6.35
CA LEU A 37 -6.48 0.50 7.05
C LEU A 37 -7.39 1.73 7.21
N SER A 38 -6.82 2.90 7.50
CA SER A 38 -7.57 4.16 7.55
C SER A 38 -8.25 4.50 6.23
N LEU A 39 -7.65 4.10 5.10
CA LEU A 39 -8.18 4.34 3.76
C LEU A 39 -9.14 3.27 3.27
N TRP A 40 -9.20 2.09 3.92
CA TRP A 40 -10.06 0.98 3.51
C TRP A 40 -11.55 1.36 3.46
N ALA A 41 -12.07 2.01 4.51
CA ALA A 41 -13.48 2.43 4.56
C ALA A 41 -13.85 3.45 3.46
N SER A 42 -12.85 4.20 2.99
CA SER A 42 -13.03 5.21 1.94
C SER A 42 -12.92 4.65 0.51
N ARG A 43 -12.68 3.33 0.34
CA ARG A 43 -12.39 2.68 -0.94
C ARG A 43 -11.19 3.30 -1.71
N SER A 44 -10.33 4.03 -1.00
CA SER A 44 -9.10 4.65 -1.54
C SER A 44 -7.85 3.79 -1.33
N TRP A 45 -8.07 2.56 -0.86
CA TRP A 45 -7.07 1.52 -0.72
C TRP A 45 -6.53 1.05 -2.08
N PRO A 46 -5.23 0.75 -2.23
CA PRO A 46 -4.65 0.20 -3.45
C PRO A 46 -5.26 -1.17 -3.72
N SER A 47 -5.98 -1.28 -4.84
CA SER A 47 -6.50 -2.58 -5.24
C SER A 47 -5.34 -3.56 -5.46
N ARG A 48 -5.61 -4.87 -5.41
CA ARG A 48 -4.60 -5.88 -5.80
C ARG A 48 -4.05 -5.57 -7.19
N ALA A 49 -4.93 -5.13 -8.10
CA ALA A 49 -4.56 -4.72 -9.45
C ALA A 49 -3.53 -3.57 -9.48
N ASP A 50 -3.51 -2.67 -8.48
CA ASP A 50 -2.51 -1.60 -8.42
C ASP A 50 -1.13 -2.15 -8.03
N ILE A 51 -1.05 -3.17 -7.17
CA ILE A 51 0.19 -3.87 -6.86
C ILE A 51 0.67 -4.72 -8.06
N GLU A 52 -0.27 -5.39 -8.74
CA GLU A 52 0.02 -6.23 -9.92
C GLU A 52 0.55 -5.44 -11.13
N ARG A 53 0.35 -4.12 -11.14
CA ARG A 53 0.86 -3.18 -12.16
C ARG A 53 2.29 -2.71 -11.89
N LEU A 54 2.88 -3.04 -10.75
CA LEU A 54 4.28 -2.69 -10.49
C LEU A 54 5.18 -3.27 -11.58
N PRO A 55 6.24 -2.53 -12.00
CA PRO A 55 7.26 -3.07 -12.89
C PRO A 55 7.79 -4.42 -12.36
N PRO A 56 7.95 -5.44 -13.22
CA PRO A 56 8.27 -6.80 -12.77
C PRO A 56 9.50 -6.90 -11.86
N GLU A 57 10.54 -6.14 -12.18
CA GLU A 57 11.78 -6.07 -11.42
C GLU A 57 11.58 -5.48 -10.02
N LEU A 58 10.71 -4.47 -9.89
CA LEU A 58 10.36 -3.90 -8.60
C LEU A 58 9.48 -4.86 -7.80
N TYR A 59 8.52 -5.51 -8.45
CA TYR A 59 7.69 -6.52 -7.80
C TYR A 59 8.54 -7.64 -7.19
N LEU A 60 9.57 -8.12 -7.87
CA LEU A 60 10.42 -9.19 -7.34
C LEU A 60 11.39 -8.73 -6.23
N ARG A 61 11.89 -7.50 -6.31
CA ARG A 61 12.95 -7.01 -5.42
C ARG A 61 12.44 -6.29 -4.17
N MET A 62 11.28 -5.66 -4.24
CA MET A 62 10.78 -4.83 -3.13
C MET A 62 10.32 -5.67 -1.92
N PRO A 63 10.59 -5.20 -0.69
CA PRO A 63 9.93 -5.72 0.51
C PRO A 63 8.40 -5.68 0.37
N TYR A 64 7.70 -6.59 1.06
CA TYR A 64 6.26 -6.74 0.92
C TYR A 64 5.48 -5.43 1.15
N TYR A 65 5.74 -4.74 2.28
CA TYR A 65 5.08 -3.48 2.59
C TYR A 65 5.56 -2.30 1.75
N ALA A 66 6.74 -2.39 1.12
CA ALA A 66 7.19 -1.37 0.17
C ALA A 66 6.34 -1.39 -1.11
N LYS A 67 5.90 -2.57 -1.57
CA LYS A 67 4.95 -2.69 -2.69
C LYS A 67 3.63 -2.00 -2.37
N TRP A 68 3.19 -2.10 -1.11
CA TRP A 68 1.96 -1.47 -0.63
C TRP A 68 2.09 0.04 -0.62
N LEU A 69 3.19 0.57 -0.08
CA LEU A 69 3.48 2.01 -0.10
C LEU A 69 3.49 2.55 -1.55
N GLN A 70 4.28 1.94 -2.44
CA GLN A 70 4.38 2.41 -3.83
C GLN A 70 3.04 2.38 -4.57
N SER A 71 2.25 1.31 -4.35
CA SER A 71 0.92 1.18 -4.93
C SER A 71 -0.05 2.20 -4.34
N GLN A 72 0.02 2.46 -3.04
CA GLN A 72 -0.79 3.46 -2.36
C GLN A 72 -0.48 4.88 -2.85
N GLU A 73 0.79 5.26 -2.99
CA GLU A 73 1.20 6.55 -3.55
C GLU A 73 0.63 6.76 -4.95
N ASN A 74 0.81 5.78 -5.84
CA ASN A 74 0.24 5.83 -7.19
C ASN A 74 -1.28 5.92 -7.17
N SER A 75 -1.93 5.17 -6.27
CA SER A 75 -3.39 5.17 -6.08
C SER A 75 -3.91 6.55 -5.64
N LEU A 76 -3.23 7.21 -4.69
CA LEU A 76 -3.59 8.53 -4.18
C LEU A 76 -3.36 9.63 -5.24
N VAL A 77 -2.23 9.57 -5.96
CA VAL A 77 -1.93 10.49 -7.07
C VAL A 77 -2.93 10.33 -8.22
N ASN A 78 -3.24 9.11 -8.64
CA ASN A 78 -4.22 8.86 -9.69
C ASN A 78 -5.64 9.30 -9.28
N ARG A 79 -5.93 9.27 -7.98
CA ARG A 79 -7.17 9.81 -7.41
C ARG A 79 -7.07 11.32 -7.15
N GLY A 80 -5.98 12.01 -7.44
CA GLY A 80 -5.83 13.45 -7.23
C GLY A 80 -6.04 13.88 -5.77
N LEU A 81 -5.66 13.01 -4.83
CA LEU A 81 -5.68 13.32 -3.39
C LEU A 81 -4.37 13.93 -2.91
N VAL A 82 -3.31 13.73 -3.69
CA VAL A 82 -1.95 14.18 -3.44
C VAL A 82 -1.23 14.29 -4.79
N THR A 83 -0.28 15.21 -4.88
CA THR A 83 0.59 15.41 -6.03
C THR A 83 1.93 14.70 -5.85
N ARG A 84 2.70 14.51 -6.93
CA ARG A 84 4.03 13.89 -6.81
C ARG A 84 5.01 14.84 -6.10
N GLU A 85 4.80 16.13 -6.25
CA GLU A 85 5.55 17.21 -5.65
C GLU A 85 5.37 17.23 -4.12
N GLU A 86 4.14 17.06 -3.64
CA GLU A 86 3.85 16.93 -2.20
C GLU A 86 4.50 15.67 -1.59
N LEU A 87 4.46 14.54 -2.30
CA LEU A 87 5.13 13.31 -1.83
C LEU A 87 6.66 13.47 -1.79
N ALA A 88 7.24 14.19 -2.74
CA ALA A 88 8.68 14.45 -2.79
C ALA A 88 9.14 15.47 -1.73
N ASN A 89 8.23 16.29 -1.20
CA ASN A 89 8.52 17.29 -0.17
C ASN A 89 7.54 17.16 1.03
N PRO A 90 7.70 16.12 1.86
CA PRO A 90 6.76 15.84 2.95
C PRO A 90 6.72 16.92 4.05
N ASN A 91 7.74 17.79 4.12
CA ASN A 91 7.79 18.92 5.06
C ASN A 91 7.31 20.24 4.43
N GLY A 92 6.92 20.20 3.15
CA GLY A 92 6.39 21.35 2.43
C GLY A 92 4.94 21.66 2.80
N PRO A 93 4.40 22.78 2.28
CA PRO A 93 2.98 23.04 2.37
C PRO A 93 2.20 21.91 1.67
N LEU A 94 1.18 21.38 2.34
CA LEU A 94 0.22 20.45 1.76
C LEU A 94 -1.01 21.23 1.33
N GLU A 95 -1.42 21.08 0.08
CA GLU A 95 -2.71 21.59 -0.36
C GLU A 95 -3.77 20.51 -0.10
N ILE A 96 -4.78 20.84 0.71
CA ILE A 96 -5.89 19.92 0.90
C ILE A 96 -6.75 19.95 -0.36
N HIS A 97 -6.52 19.00 -1.25
CA HIS A 97 -7.36 18.76 -2.42
C HIS A 97 -8.69 18.19 -1.93
N GLU A 98 -9.68 19.07 -1.71
CA GLU A 98 -11.01 18.67 -1.27
C GLU A 98 -11.69 17.88 -2.40
N LYS A 99 -11.56 16.54 -2.36
CA LYS A 99 -12.20 15.66 -3.33
C LYS A 99 -13.48 15.08 -2.77
N ALA A 100 -14.60 15.39 -3.41
CA ALA A 100 -15.93 14.93 -3.02
C ALA A 100 -15.97 13.40 -2.84
N GLY A 101 -16.35 12.94 -1.65
CA GLY A 101 -16.73 11.53 -1.40
C GLY A 101 -15.69 10.66 -0.68
N ILE A 102 -14.48 11.16 -0.37
CA ILE A 102 -13.49 10.40 0.39
C ILE A 102 -13.50 10.87 1.85
N LYS A 103 -13.97 9.99 2.74
CA LYS A 103 -13.92 10.17 4.19
C LYS A 103 -13.10 9.04 4.80
N PRO A 104 -11.92 9.30 5.38
CA PRO A 104 -11.15 8.29 6.08
C PRO A 104 -11.96 7.64 7.20
N ALA A 105 -11.66 6.37 7.50
CA ALA A 105 -12.25 5.70 8.65
C ALA A 105 -11.86 6.43 9.94
N LYS A 106 -12.78 6.50 10.90
CA LYS A 106 -12.40 6.89 12.27
C LYS A 106 -11.61 5.75 12.92
N PRO A 107 -10.67 6.03 13.84
CA PRO A 107 -9.89 5.00 14.52
C PRO A 107 -10.75 3.89 15.16
N GLU A 108 -11.90 4.25 15.75
CA GLU A 108 -12.79 3.30 16.42
C GLU A 108 -13.36 2.27 15.44
N ALA A 109 -13.73 2.71 14.24
CA ALA A 109 -14.26 1.85 13.19
C ALA A 109 -13.19 0.87 12.65
N VAL A 110 -11.92 1.27 12.66
CA VAL A 110 -10.81 0.37 12.28
C VAL A 110 -10.61 -0.70 13.35
N VAL A 111 -10.66 -0.34 14.63
CA VAL A 111 -10.51 -1.30 15.74
C VAL A 111 -11.64 -2.33 15.74
N GLU A 112 -12.89 -1.87 15.57
CA GLU A 112 -14.08 -2.74 15.55
C GLU A 112 -13.97 -3.85 14.50
N TYR A 113 -13.49 -3.52 13.30
CA TYR A 113 -13.29 -4.45 12.19
C TYR A 113 -12.37 -5.64 12.51
N PHE A 114 -11.40 -5.48 13.41
CA PHE A 114 -10.47 -6.55 13.80
C PHE A 114 -10.91 -7.33 15.04
N THR A 115 -11.89 -6.83 15.76
CA THR A 115 -12.38 -7.41 17.03
C THR A 115 -13.72 -8.12 16.89
N THR A 116 -14.34 -8.07 15.71
CA THR A 116 -15.59 -8.75 15.35
C THR A 116 -15.32 -9.87 14.36
#